data_AF-A0AAW3ZQ99-F1
#
_entry.id   AF-A0AAW3ZQ99-F1
#
_cell.length_a   1.000
_cell.length_b   1.000
_cell.length_c   1.000
_cell.angle_alpha   90.00
_cell.angle_beta   90.00
_cell.angle_gamma   90.00
#
_symmetry.space_group_name_H-M   'P 1'
#
loop_
_entity.id
_entity.type
_entity.pdbx_description
1 polymer ?
#
loop_
_entity_poly.entity_id
_entity_poly.type
_entity_poly.pdbx_seq_one_letter_code
_entity_poly.pdbx_strand_id
1 'polypeptide(L)'
;MNRRLVFCLVVVGGLVGPSLAGAQQVCPSGVPRGAPDSRYEVIEDVVGEKVIKDVLTDLQWQRCPVGLSGDVCTTGTAGAVTWSGALTAANASTYGGKSDWRLPNVIELQSLVETGCANPAINPVFFPNMPFDAAYWTSTTVPNTLDAHVIEFANGLRRYTSFFGRKSLNRYVRLVRAGRGDEAFASERPPAFFQSGFEVGEAP
;
A
#
# COMPACT_ATOMS: atom_id res chain seq x y z
N MET A 1 27.30 49.29 48.80
CA MET A 1 26.32 49.61 47.74
C MET A 1 27.02 49.56 46.40
N ASN A 2 26.67 48.59 45.55
CA ASN A 2 26.68 48.67 44.07
C ASN A 2 26.33 47.29 43.49
N ARG A 3 25.03 47.11 43.20
CA ARG A 3 24.48 45.94 42.50
C ARG A 3 24.87 46.03 41.03
N ARG A 4 25.58 45.04 40.50
CA ARG A 4 25.67 44.82 39.04
C ARG A 4 24.74 43.66 38.70
N LEU A 5 23.58 44.00 38.13
CA LEU A 5 22.69 43.04 37.48
C LEU A 5 23.40 42.51 36.22
N VAL A 6 23.55 41.19 36.13
CA VAL A 6 23.89 40.51 34.87
C VAL A 6 22.59 39.94 34.33
N PHE A 7 22.12 40.47 33.20
CA PHE A 7 20.96 39.98 32.48
C PHE A 7 21.31 38.64 31.80
N CYS A 8 20.69 37.55 32.24
CA CYS A 8 20.64 36.30 31.48
C CYS A 8 19.73 36.49 30.26
N LEU A 9 20.33 36.68 29.08
CA LEU A 9 19.65 36.56 27.80
C LEU A 9 19.40 35.07 27.53
N VAL A 10 18.21 34.59 27.88
CA VAL A 10 17.73 33.28 27.41
C VAL A 10 17.30 33.49 25.96
N VAL A 11 18.17 33.13 25.02
CA VAL A 11 17.78 32.98 23.61
C VAL A 11 16.94 31.70 23.53
N VAL A 12 15.62 31.85 23.56
CA VAL A 12 14.69 30.80 23.14
C VAL A 12 14.76 30.73 21.62
N GLY A 13 15.82 30.11 21.11
CA GLY A 13 15.95 29.76 19.71
C GLY A 13 15.01 28.61 19.42
N GLY A 14 13.81 28.92 18.91
CA GLY A 14 12.88 27.91 18.44
C GLY A 14 13.55 27.05 17.37
N LEU A 15 13.76 25.77 17.68
CA LEU A 15 14.12 24.77 16.69
C LEU A 15 12.90 24.55 15.79
N VAL A 16 12.75 25.37 14.76
CA VAL A 16 12.03 24.96 13.56
C VAL A 16 12.90 23.91 12.89
N GLY A 17 12.73 22.65 13.32
CA GLY A 17 13.25 21.51 12.59
C GLY A 17 12.70 21.54 11.16
N PRO A 18 13.45 21.06 10.16
CA PRO A 18 12.94 20.99 8.80
C PRO A 18 11.73 20.06 8.79
N SER A 19 10.55 20.63 8.60
CA SER A 19 9.35 19.87 8.31
C SER A 19 9.57 19.19 6.96
N LEU A 20 9.85 17.89 7.00
CA LEU A 20 9.79 17.03 5.82
C LEU A 20 8.35 17.05 5.33
N ALA A 21 8.08 17.84 4.29
CA ALA A 21 6.80 17.87 3.62
C ALA A 21 6.62 16.57 2.81
N GLY A 22 6.27 15.48 3.51
CA GLY A 22 5.57 14.37 2.88
C GLY A 22 4.15 14.83 2.54
N ALA A 23 3.58 14.32 1.45
CA ALA A 23 2.16 14.53 1.16
C ALA A 23 1.33 14.01 2.34
N GLN A 24 0.67 14.92 3.06
CA GLN A 24 -0.14 14.57 4.22
C GLN A 24 -1.47 13.97 3.75
N GLN A 25 -1.77 12.77 4.22
CA GLN A 25 -3.05 12.11 3.96
C GLN A 25 -4.22 12.99 4.37
N VAL A 26 -5.17 13.19 3.45
CA VAL A 26 -6.38 13.99 3.64
C VAL A 26 -7.56 13.04 3.86
N CYS A 27 -8.15 13.09 5.06
CA CYS A 27 -9.33 12.29 5.42
C CYS A 27 -10.44 13.22 5.91
N PRO A 28 -11.54 13.41 5.16
CA PRO A 28 -12.67 14.22 5.60
C PRO A 28 -13.31 13.67 6.88
N SER A 29 -13.75 14.55 7.76
CA SER A 29 -14.47 14.18 8.99
C SER A 29 -15.80 13.52 8.65
N GLY A 30 -16.14 12.42 9.35
CA GLY A 30 -17.41 11.72 9.18
C GLY A 30 -17.45 10.72 8.03
N VAL A 31 -16.37 10.55 7.27
CA VAL A 31 -16.24 9.47 6.28
C VAL A 31 -15.57 8.25 6.95
N PRO A 32 -16.21 7.06 6.92
CA PRO A 32 -15.61 5.85 7.46
C PRO A 32 -14.30 5.49 6.77
N ARG A 33 -13.34 4.96 7.54
CA ARG A 33 -12.08 4.42 7.02
C ARG A 33 -12.22 2.93 6.71
N GLY A 34 -11.78 2.52 5.53
CA GLY A 34 -11.77 1.12 5.08
C GLY A 34 -10.47 0.36 5.41
N ALA A 35 -9.40 1.08 5.73
CA ALA A 35 -8.08 0.50 6.01
C ALA A 35 -7.37 1.17 7.21
N PRO A 36 -8.02 1.23 8.40
CA PRO A 36 -7.44 1.86 9.59
C PRO A 36 -6.21 1.09 10.10
N ASP A 37 -5.42 1.74 10.96
CA ASP A 37 -4.18 1.15 11.54
C ASP A 37 -4.45 -0.18 12.26
N SER A 38 -5.61 -0.32 12.90
CA SER A 38 -6.02 -1.54 13.61
C SER A 38 -6.21 -2.77 12.71
N ARG A 39 -6.18 -2.61 11.38
CA ARG A 39 -6.30 -3.70 10.41
C ARG A 39 -4.94 -4.36 10.12
N TYR A 40 -3.84 -3.70 10.46
CA TYR A 40 -2.52 -4.14 10.02
C TYR A 40 -1.60 -4.46 11.19
N GLU A 41 -0.77 -5.48 10.99
CA GLU A 41 0.22 -5.93 11.96
C GLU A 41 1.56 -6.14 11.26
N VAL A 42 2.66 -5.77 11.90
CA VAL A 42 4.00 -6.15 11.42
C VAL A 42 4.29 -7.56 11.96
N ILE A 43 4.45 -8.54 11.07
CA ILE A 43 4.66 -9.95 11.44
C ILE A 43 6.09 -10.44 11.23
N GLU A 44 6.87 -9.74 10.41
CA GLU A 44 8.29 -9.99 10.23
C GLU A 44 9.00 -8.64 10.21
N ASP A 45 10.12 -8.55 10.91
CA ASP A 45 10.95 -7.35 10.99
C ASP A 45 12.41 -7.72 10.69
N VAL A 46 12.70 -7.93 9.40
CA VAL A 46 14.07 -8.09 8.91
C VAL A 46 14.61 -6.70 8.61
N VAL A 47 15.90 -6.47 8.86
CA VAL A 47 16.53 -5.15 8.66
C VAL A 47 16.28 -4.65 7.24
N GLY A 48 15.48 -3.58 7.12
CA GLY A 48 15.09 -2.97 5.85
C GLY A 48 13.91 -3.63 5.12
N GLU A 49 13.37 -4.73 5.63
CA GLU A 49 12.30 -5.51 5.01
C GLU A 49 11.27 -5.96 6.06
N LYS A 50 10.11 -5.28 6.10
CA LYS A 50 9.02 -5.63 7.01
C LYS A 50 7.85 -6.24 6.26
N VAL A 51 7.29 -7.33 6.81
CA VAL A 51 6.09 -7.95 6.27
C VAL A 51 4.87 -7.51 7.07
N ILE A 52 3.88 -6.99 6.36
CA ILE A 52 2.64 -6.46 6.93
C ILE A 52 1.53 -7.49 6.73
N LYS A 53 0.95 -7.98 7.81
CA LYS A 53 -0.26 -8.79 7.78
C LYS A 53 -1.49 -7.89 7.77
N ASP A 54 -2.42 -8.18 6.89
CA ASP A 54 -3.78 -7.65 6.91
C ASP A 54 -4.69 -8.63 7.63
N VAL A 55 -5.17 -8.25 8.82
CA VAL A 55 -5.98 -9.14 9.67
C VAL A 55 -7.36 -9.44 9.09
N LEU A 56 -7.86 -8.60 8.18
CA LEU A 56 -9.18 -8.76 7.57
C LEU A 56 -9.15 -9.82 6.45
N THR A 57 -8.07 -9.84 5.67
CA THR A 57 -7.94 -10.73 4.51
C THR A 57 -7.01 -11.92 4.77
N ASP A 58 -6.33 -11.95 5.92
CA ASP A 58 -5.21 -12.83 6.29
C ASP A 58 -3.99 -12.73 5.34
N LEU A 59 -4.04 -11.87 4.30
CA LEU A 59 -2.95 -11.69 3.35
C LEU A 59 -1.76 -10.99 3.98
N GLN A 60 -0.57 -11.30 3.48
CA GLN A 60 0.67 -10.67 3.89
C GLN A 60 1.28 -9.88 2.74
N TRP A 61 1.76 -8.69 3.05
CA TRP A 61 2.19 -7.69 2.09
C TRP A 61 3.62 -7.27 2.39
N GLN A 62 4.38 -6.96 1.34
CA GLN A 62 5.60 -6.19 1.52
C GLN A 62 5.24 -4.81 2.08
N ARG A 63 6.01 -4.28 3.03
CA ARG A 63 5.86 -2.89 3.51
C ARG A 63 6.27 -1.88 2.45
N CYS A 64 7.38 -2.13 1.77
CA CYS A 64 7.88 -1.27 0.70
C CYS A 64 7.52 -1.85 -0.67
N PRO A 65 7.21 -1.02 -1.67
CA PRO A 65 7.09 -1.51 -3.04
C PRO A 65 8.45 -2.00 -3.55
N VAL A 66 8.44 -2.86 -4.55
CA VAL A 66 9.65 -3.45 -5.14
C VAL A 66 10.63 -2.34 -5.55
N GLY A 67 11.89 -2.49 -5.11
CA GLY A 67 12.97 -1.52 -5.34
C GLY A 67 13.19 -0.52 -4.21
N LEU A 68 12.24 -0.38 -3.27
CA LEU A 68 12.41 0.39 -2.04
C LEU A 68 12.60 -0.53 -0.82
N SER A 69 13.35 -0.02 0.16
CA SER A 69 13.62 -0.70 1.44
C SER A 69 13.82 0.30 2.59
N GLY A 70 14.03 -0.21 3.80
CA GLY A 70 14.14 0.57 5.03
C GLY A 70 12.82 0.68 5.79
N ASP A 71 12.88 1.11 7.05
CA ASP A 71 11.70 1.18 7.94
C ASP A 71 10.58 2.08 7.40
N VAL A 72 10.95 3.09 6.61
CA VAL A 72 10.04 4.05 5.99
C VAL A 72 10.13 4.07 4.47
N CYS A 73 10.69 3.03 3.84
CA CYS A 73 10.75 2.90 2.37
C CYS A 73 11.46 4.06 1.63
N THR A 74 12.50 4.63 2.21
CA THR A 74 13.27 5.75 1.61
C THR A 74 14.60 5.30 1.00
N THR A 75 14.98 4.03 1.17
CA THR A 75 16.24 3.50 0.63
C THR A 75 15.98 2.81 -0.70
N GLY A 76 16.83 3.07 -1.69
CA GLY A 76 16.68 2.52 -3.05
C GLY A 76 15.81 3.37 -3.95
N THR A 77 15.32 2.77 -5.04
CA THR A 77 14.49 3.43 -6.05
C THR A 77 13.32 2.53 -6.39
N ALA A 78 12.09 3.07 -6.32
CA ALA A 78 10.91 2.31 -6.68
C ALA A 78 11.01 1.81 -8.13
N GLY A 79 10.98 0.49 -8.30
CA GLY A 79 11.20 -0.18 -9.57
C GLY A 79 9.90 -0.27 -10.38
N ALA A 80 9.68 0.65 -11.30
CA ALA A 80 8.60 0.52 -12.28
C ALA A 80 9.03 -0.44 -13.41
N VAL A 81 8.25 -1.49 -13.64
CA VAL A 81 8.56 -2.57 -14.60
C VAL A 81 7.34 -2.90 -15.47
N THR A 82 7.55 -3.60 -16.58
CA THR A 82 6.46 -4.15 -17.40
C THR A 82 5.67 -5.20 -16.63
N TRP A 83 4.48 -5.56 -17.12
CA TRP A 83 3.66 -6.57 -16.46
C TRP A 83 4.36 -7.93 -16.37
N SER A 84 5.06 -8.35 -17.42
CA SER A 84 5.89 -9.56 -17.38
C SER A 84 7.08 -9.42 -16.42
N GLY A 85 7.70 -8.24 -16.37
CA GLY A 85 8.76 -7.93 -15.40
C GLY A 85 8.26 -8.00 -13.95
N ALA A 86 7.02 -7.60 -13.70
CA ALA A 86 6.40 -7.70 -12.37
C ALA A 86 6.20 -9.15 -11.92
N LEU A 87 5.77 -10.03 -12.82
CA LEU A 87 5.68 -11.47 -12.56
C LEU A 87 7.05 -12.08 -12.27
N THR A 88 8.06 -11.72 -13.06
CA THR A 88 9.44 -12.17 -12.82
C THR A 88 9.97 -11.69 -11.48
N ALA A 89 9.76 -10.41 -11.14
CA ALA A 89 10.17 -9.84 -9.87
C ALA A 89 9.47 -10.50 -8.69
N ALA A 90 8.19 -10.87 -8.84
CA ALA A 90 7.44 -11.60 -7.82
C ALA A 90 8.07 -12.97 -7.53
N ASN A 91 8.27 -13.78 -8.58
CA ASN A 91 8.80 -15.13 -8.47
C ASN A 91 10.25 -15.20 -7.97
N ALA A 92 11.02 -14.13 -8.17
CA ALA A 92 12.41 -14.03 -7.72
C ALA A 92 12.56 -13.40 -6.31
N SER A 93 11.48 -12.91 -5.71
CA SER A 93 11.57 -12.18 -4.44
C SER A 93 11.82 -13.11 -3.26
N THR A 94 12.78 -12.74 -2.42
CA THR A 94 13.06 -13.39 -1.12
C THR A 94 12.78 -12.44 0.05
N TYR A 95 11.94 -11.42 -0.15
CA TYR A 95 11.72 -10.32 0.79
C TYR A 95 11.23 -10.83 2.15
N GLY A 96 11.79 -10.30 3.24
CA GLY A 96 11.49 -10.73 4.60
C GLY A 96 11.83 -12.20 4.86
N GLY A 97 12.77 -12.77 4.09
CA GLY A 97 13.15 -14.18 4.17
C GLY A 97 12.10 -15.16 3.64
N LYS A 98 11.12 -14.70 2.86
CA LYS A 98 10.05 -15.53 2.27
C LYS A 98 10.18 -15.56 0.74
N SER A 99 9.90 -16.70 0.12
CA SER A 99 10.08 -16.92 -1.33
C SER A 99 8.80 -17.22 -2.10
N ASP A 100 7.65 -17.20 -1.43
CA ASP A 100 6.31 -17.50 -1.97
C ASP A 100 5.53 -16.21 -2.31
N TRP A 101 6.27 -15.16 -2.69
CA TRP A 101 5.68 -13.90 -3.12
C TRP A 101 5.05 -14.01 -4.50
N ARG A 102 3.91 -13.36 -4.68
CA ARG A 102 3.20 -13.27 -5.96
C ARG A 102 2.71 -11.86 -6.22
N LEU A 103 2.36 -11.61 -7.47
CA LEU A 103 1.66 -10.39 -7.87
C LEU A 103 0.18 -10.48 -7.40
N PRO A 104 -0.35 -9.48 -6.68
CA PRO A 104 -1.73 -9.51 -6.21
C PRO A 104 -2.72 -9.44 -7.37
N ASN A 105 -3.89 -10.03 -7.22
CA ASN A 105 -5.00 -9.81 -8.14
C ASN A 105 -5.65 -8.43 -7.89
N VAL A 106 -6.55 -8.00 -8.77
CA VAL A 106 -7.18 -6.67 -8.68
C VAL A 106 -7.97 -6.47 -7.38
N ILE A 107 -8.65 -7.51 -6.90
CA ILE A 107 -9.47 -7.45 -5.67
C ILE A 107 -8.56 -7.30 -4.45
N GLU A 108 -7.49 -8.10 -4.39
CA GLU A 108 -6.52 -8.05 -3.29
C GLU A 108 -5.85 -6.69 -3.20
N LEU A 109 -5.32 -6.17 -4.31
CA LEU A 109 -4.61 -4.89 -4.28
C LEU A 109 -5.55 -3.72 -4.00
N GLN A 110 -6.78 -3.78 -4.54
CA GLN A 110 -7.82 -2.79 -4.26
C GLN A 110 -8.24 -2.80 -2.78
N SER A 111 -8.14 -3.94 -2.09
CA SER A 111 -8.46 -4.02 -0.66
C SER A 111 -7.57 -3.15 0.23
N LEU A 112 -6.38 -2.75 -0.23
CA LEU A 112 -5.48 -1.84 0.49
C LEU A 112 -5.89 -0.36 0.39
N VAL A 113 -6.82 -0.03 -0.51
CA VAL A 113 -7.28 1.36 -0.68
C VAL A 113 -8.02 1.82 0.58
N GLU A 114 -7.60 2.96 1.12
CA GLU A 114 -8.25 3.61 2.24
C GLU A 114 -9.43 4.45 1.73
N THR A 115 -10.65 3.87 1.81
CA THR A 115 -11.88 4.42 1.23
C THR A 115 -12.41 5.68 1.91
N GLY A 116 -11.74 6.18 2.95
CA GLY A 116 -12.07 7.47 3.60
C GLY A 116 -11.05 8.58 3.36
N CYS A 117 -10.01 8.35 2.56
CA CYS A 117 -8.89 9.28 2.44
C CYS A 117 -8.37 9.45 1.00
N ALA A 118 -7.58 10.50 0.81
CA ALA A 118 -6.86 10.80 -0.42
C ALA A 118 -5.44 11.32 -0.12
N ASN A 119 -4.53 11.18 -1.08
CA ASN A 119 -3.17 11.74 -1.07
C ASN A 119 -2.32 11.43 0.19
N PRO A 120 -2.00 10.16 0.50
CA PRO A 120 -2.37 8.94 -0.22
C PRO A 120 -3.65 8.28 0.30
N ALA A 121 -4.33 7.53 -0.56
CA ALA A 121 -5.47 6.67 -0.26
C ALA A 121 -5.04 5.23 0.09
N ILE A 122 -4.04 5.11 0.95
CA ILE A 122 -3.58 3.86 1.57
C ILE A 122 -3.14 4.19 3.00
N ASN A 123 -3.03 3.20 3.88
CA ASN A 123 -2.54 3.43 5.23
C ASN A 123 -1.06 3.88 5.23
N PRO A 124 -0.74 5.13 5.63
CA PRO A 124 0.64 5.64 5.54
C PRO A 124 1.56 5.13 6.66
N VAL A 125 0.99 4.61 7.76
CA VAL A 125 1.76 4.00 8.86
C VAL A 125 2.32 2.66 8.42
N PHE A 126 1.53 1.89 7.68
CA PHE A 126 1.90 0.55 7.23
C PHE A 126 2.52 0.51 5.82
N PHE A 127 2.23 1.50 4.98
CA PHE A 127 2.73 1.59 3.61
C PHE A 127 3.31 3.00 3.31
N PRO A 128 4.43 3.37 3.95
CA PRO A 128 4.98 4.73 3.86
C PRO A 128 5.69 4.99 2.53
N ASN A 129 5.81 6.28 2.17
CA ASN A 129 6.70 6.82 1.12
C ASN A 129 6.69 6.06 -0.21
N MET A 130 5.51 5.66 -0.66
CA MET A 130 5.33 5.01 -1.95
C MET A 130 4.76 5.99 -3.01
N PRO A 131 5.03 5.78 -4.32
CA PRO A 131 4.42 6.55 -5.41
C PRO A 131 2.90 6.35 -5.52
N PHE A 132 2.12 7.03 -4.68
CA PHE A 132 0.68 6.82 -4.56
C PHE A 132 -0.14 7.35 -5.75
N ASP A 133 0.38 8.33 -6.47
CA ASP A 133 -0.19 8.96 -7.68
C ASP A 133 0.17 8.19 -8.96
N ALA A 134 0.74 7.00 -8.81
CA ALA A 134 1.08 6.12 -9.90
C ALA A 134 0.35 4.78 -9.79
N ALA A 135 0.25 4.12 -10.94
CA ALA A 135 -0.41 2.83 -11.05
C ALA A 135 0.51 1.67 -10.60
N TYR A 136 -0.10 0.70 -9.94
CA TYR A 136 0.49 -0.56 -9.49
C TYR A 136 -0.09 -1.74 -10.27
N TRP A 137 0.77 -2.68 -10.65
CA TRP A 137 0.36 -3.87 -11.38
C TRP A 137 -0.48 -4.83 -10.53
N THR A 138 -1.47 -5.45 -11.18
CA THR A 138 -2.16 -6.63 -10.67
C THR A 138 -1.93 -7.81 -11.62
N SER A 139 -2.15 -9.04 -11.14
CA SER A 139 -2.12 -10.27 -11.95
C SER A 139 -3.37 -10.45 -12.81
N THR A 140 -4.42 -9.65 -12.59
CA THR A 140 -5.69 -9.74 -13.32
C THR A 140 -5.55 -9.14 -14.72
N THR A 141 -5.69 -9.99 -15.75
CA THR A 141 -5.60 -9.58 -17.15
C THR A 141 -6.98 -9.26 -17.73
N VAL A 142 -7.02 -8.43 -18.77
CA VAL A 142 -8.25 -8.15 -19.52
C VAL A 142 -8.33 -9.11 -20.73
N PRO A 143 -9.37 -9.96 -20.84
CA PRO A 143 -9.50 -10.92 -21.92
C PRO A 143 -9.41 -10.28 -23.31
N ASN A 144 -8.74 -10.94 -24.25
CA ASN A 144 -8.62 -10.51 -25.66
C ASN A 144 -7.97 -9.12 -25.87
N THR A 145 -7.15 -8.66 -24.91
CA THR A 145 -6.42 -7.38 -25.03
C THR A 145 -4.96 -7.51 -24.60
N LEU A 146 -4.20 -6.42 -24.79
CA LEU A 146 -2.84 -6.27 -24.28
C LEU A 146 -2.80 -5.60 -22.90
N ASP A 147 -3.95 -5.51 -22.22
CA ASP A 147 -4.11 -4.77 -20.98
C ASP A 147 -4.24 -5.69 -19.76
N ALA A 148 -3.89 -5.13 -18.60
CA ALA A 148 -4.13 -5.71 -17.29
C ALA A 148 -4.74 -4.64 -16.36
N HIS A 149 -5.39 -5.09 -15.30
CA HIS A 149 -5.88 -4.17 -14.27
C HIS A 149 -4.71 -3.58 -13.48
N VAL A 150 -4.82 -2.30 -13.16
CA VAL A 150 -3.90 -1.57 -12.28
C VAL A 150 -4.67 -0.84 -11.20
N ILE A 151 -4.05 -0.60 -10.04
CA ILE A 151 -4.62 0.19 -8.95
C ILE A 151 -3.78 1.45 -8.73
N GLU A 152 -4.44 2.58 -8.50
CA GLU A 152 -3.81 3.83 -8.05
C GLU A 152 -4.29 4.19 -6.64
N PHE A 153 -3.40 4.77 -5.83
CA PHE A 153 -3.68 5.12 -4.44
C PHE A 153 -3.76 6.64 -4.21
N ALA A 154 -4.11 7.43 -5.23
CA ALA A 154 -4.27 8.88 -5.07
C ALA A 154 -5.55 9.27 -4.35
N ASN A 155 -6.67 8.61 -4.65
CA ASN A 155 -7.97 9.04 -4.17
C ASN A 155 -8.93 7.88 -3.94
N GLY A 156 -9.09 7.49 -2.66
CA GLY A 156 -9.96 6.40 -2.21
C GLY A 156 -11.41 6.84 -2.03
N LEU A 157 -11.70 8.14 -2.12
CA LEU A 157 -13.05 8.70 -2.13
C LEU A 157 -13.76 8.48 -3.48
N ARG A 158 -13.03 7.98 -4.49
CA ARG A 158 -13.60 7.64 -5.80
C ARG A 158 -14.30 6.29 -5.74
N ARG A 159 -15.38 6.16 -6.53
CA ARG A 159 -16.09 4.88 -6.71
C ARG A 159 -15.19 3.78 -7.30
N TYR A 160 -14.22 4.17 -8.13
CA TYR A 160 -13.28 3.25 -8.78
C TYR A 160 -11.85 3.78 -8.67
N THR A 161 -10.95 2.90 -8.23
CA THR A 161 -9.49 3.13 -8.16
C THR A 161 -8.71 2.18 -9.06
N SER A 162 -9.42 1.26 -9.75
CA SER A 162 -8.86 0.34 -10.72
C SER A 162 -9.01 0.87 -12.15
N PHE A 163 -7.97 0.70 -12.96
CA PHE A 163 -7.93 1.09 -14.36
C PHE A 163 -7.34 -0.01 -15.23
N PHE A 164 -7.32 0.21 -16.55
CA PHE A 164 -6.61 -0.65 -17.49
C PHE A 164 -5.26 -0.06 -17.87
N GLY A 165 -4.21 -0.87 -17.85
CA GLY A 165 -2.87 -0.50 -18.27
C GLY A 165 -2.30 -1.47 -19.30
N ARG A 166 -1.72 -0.93 -20.39
CA ARG A 166 -0.98 -1.71 -21.37
C ARG A 166 0.19 -2.43 -20.72
N LYS A 167 0.25 -3.75 -20.88
CA LYS A 167 1.26 -4.63 -20.26
C LYS A 167 2.72 -4.27 -20.60
N SER A 168 2.93 -3.53 -21.71
CA SER A 168 4.25 -3.04 -22.15
C SER A 168 4.73 -1.79 -21.43
N LEU A 169 3.89 -1.12 -20.65
CA LEU A 169 4.27 0.09 -19.93
C LEU A 169 4.88 -0.26 -18.56
N ASN A 170 5.69 0.64 -18.02
CA ASN A 170 6.27 0.46 -16.69
C ASN A 170 5.31 0.94 -15.59
N ARG A 171 5.08 0.11 -14.57
CA ARG A 171 4.26 0.41 -13.38
C ARG A 171 4.90 -0.18 -12.14
N TYR A 172 4.51 0.35 -10.98
CA TYR A 172 5.06 -0.09 -9.70
C TYR A 172 4.49 -1.45 -9.28
N VAL A 173 5.18 -2.11 -8.36
CA VAL A 173 4.84 -3.46 -7.90
C VAL A 173 4.88 -3.50 -6.39
N ARG A 174 3.86 -4.10 -5.79
CA ARG A 174 3.81 -4.48 -4.38
C ARG A 174 3.38 -5.94 -4.33
N LEU A 175 4.20 -6.77 -3.70
CA LEU A 175 3.94 -8.20 -3.67
C LEU A 175 3.06 -8.56 -2.48
N VAL A 176 2.30 -9.64 -2.69
CA VAL A 176 1.44 -10.26 -1.69
C VAL A 176 1.82 -11.74 -1.57
N ARG A 177 1.56 -12.32 -0.42
CA ARG A 177 1.61 -13.77 -0.22
C ARG A 177 0.44 -14.21 0.65
N ALA A 178 0.22 -15.52 0.63
CA ALA A 178 -0.80 -16.20 1.40
C ALA A 178 -0.64 -15.94 2.91
N GLY A 179 -1.77 -15.96 3.60
CA GLY A 179 -1.85 -16.01 5.05
C GLY A 179 -1.44 -17.36 5.60
N ARG A 180 -1.18 -17.45 6.91
CA ARG A 180 -0.82 -18.72 7.55
C ARG A 180 -2.04 -19.67 7.66
N GLY A 181 -3.25 -19.21 7.31
CA GLY A 181 -4.49 -19.99 7.25
C GLY A 181 -4.83 -20.61 5.88
N ASP A 182 -4.01 -20.42 4.84
CA ASP A 182 -4.40 -20.74 3.45
C ASP A 182 -4.25 -22.21 3.03
N GLU A 183 -3.86 -23.11 3.95
CA GLU A 183 -4.15 -24.55 3.77
C GLU A 183 -5.65 -24.86 3.95
N ALA A 184 -6.47 -23.91 4.44
CA ALA A 184 -7.91 -24.09 4.66
C ALA A 184 -8.81 -23.25 3.73
N PHE A 185 -8.32 -22.15 3.12
CA PHE A 185 -9.16 -21.20 2.38
C PHE A 185 -9.37 -21.48 0.89
N ALA A 186 -8.73 -22.51 0.32
CA ALA A 186 -9.05 -22.95 -1.05
C ALA A 186 -10.48 -23.51 -1.21
N SER A 187 -11.24 -23.63 -0.10
CA SER A 187 -12.59 -24.21 -0.08
C SER A 187 -13.73 -23.25 0.26
N GLU A 188 -13.49 -22.00 0.68
CA GLU A 188 -14.59 -21.16 1.19
C GLU A 188 -14.72 -19.78 0.51
N ARG A 189 -15.96 -19.51 0.13
CA ARG A 189 -16.48 -18.34 -0.60
C ARG A 189 -15.96 -17.02 0.00
N PRO A 190 -15.64 -16.00 -0.84
CA PRO A 190 -15.09 -14.73 -0.34
C PRO A 190 -16.00 -14.05 0.70
N PRO A 191 -15.42 -13.26 1.63
CA PRO A 191 -16.17 -12.56 2.68
C PRO A 191 -17.29 -11.69 2.11
N ALA A 192 -18.44 -11.67 2.80
CA ALA A 192 -19.67 -11.00 2.39
C ALA A 192 -19.54 -9.49 2.09
N PHE A 193 -18.45 -8.85 2.54
CA PHE A 193 -18.16 -7.45 2.23
C PHE A 193 -18.02 -7.17 0.72
N PHE A 194 -17.65 -8.17 -0.08
CA PHE A 194 -17.55 -8.04 -1.54
C PHE A 194 -18.90 -8.23 -2.28
N GLN A 195 -20.00 -8.56 -1.59
CA GLN A 195 -21.29 -8.86 -2.23
C GLN A 195 -22.24 -7.66 -2.37
N SER A 196 -21.98 -6.53 -1.72
CA SER A 196 -22.92 -5.39 -1.74
C SER A 196 -22.86 -4.54 -3.02
N GLY A 197 -22.34 -5.08 -4.13
CA GLY A 197 -22.18 -4.34 -5.39
C GLY A 197 -22.41 -5.13 -6.67
N PHE A 198 -22.87 -6.37 -6.59
CA PHE A 198 -23.07 -7.23 -7.78
C PHE A 198 -24.45 -7.90 -7.73
N GLU A 199 -25.51 -7.11 -7.85
CA GLU A 199 -26.77 -7.61 -8.38
C GLU A 199 -26.59 -7.77 -9.89
N VAL A 200 -26.25 -8.99 -10.33
CA VAL A 200 -26.50 -9.36 -11.72
C VAL A 200 -27.99 -9.65 -11.79
N GLY A 201 -28.72 -8.77 -12.46
CA GLY A 201 -30.06 -9.08 -12.90
C GLY A 201 -30.00 -10.32 -13.79
N GLU A 202 -30.52 -11.43 -13.29
CA GLU A 202 -31.00 -12.51 -14.14
C GLU A 202 -32.18 -11.95 -14.94
N ALA A 203 -31.97 -11.87 -16.26
CA ALA A 203 -33.02 -11.62 -17.24
C ALA A 203 -33.20 -12.91 -18.06
N PRO A 204 -34.41 -13.10 -18.62
CA PRO A 204 -35.29 -14.25 -18.38
C PRO A 204 -34.92 -15.56 -19.10
#